data_AF-A0A2U1F8A9-F1
#
_entry.id   AF-A0A2U1F8A9-F1
#
_cell.length_a   1.000
_cell.length_b   1.000
_cell.length_c   1.000
_cell.angle_alpha   90.00
_cell.angle_beta   90.00
_cell.angle_gamma   90.00
#
_symmetry.space_group_name_H-M   'P 1'
#
loop_
_entity.id
_entity.type
_entity.pdbx_description
1 polymer ?
#
loop_
_entity_poly.entity_id
_entity_poly.type
_entity_poly.pdbx_seq_one_letter_code
_entity_poly.pdbx_strand_id
1 'polypeptide(L)'
;MPARTRVATVRELLVGGALIGATLVGAPLLRSRYNRWGATDDEVARPLPGDELVERPKLGYTRAVTIDAPPEEVWSWLVQFGQDRGGFYSYDALENLVGCDIHSTDRVLQTHQHLVPGEVIRSGGRDRFPCWVVMEVDPPHSLVLQGAGTPADVVVPEIVHGEPPGGYVASTWQWHLEPVDGGGRTRLLVRQRCTYGHGQAVLWHLVEPLNFVMERRMLLGLRERAEAGRRPVQGTGRHELVRVATTAPSSHNTQPWRFVIGDDQVLVGADRTRRLPVNDPDDRELIISCGAAAFTFEVAARHAGLVPIVERLPDGEKPDLLYRLSLSGGAVSDTGSDIETLYRAVHARRTTRGGFTDDQPAPELLEKLAGIVAGHGAWLELVDERRRAPVAALIAEGDRTQFADPRWRHELASWLCARRADDGLAVPSLVVPVARGVVRHLDLGRSAARRDHHLAVAAPVLAVLGTTEDRVRDRLVAGEALQHVLLASAAHGVHAGYLNQPCQVPELRPRLREVLDRPGHPQVVLRLGRPTNPPAPAPRRPVEAVVDLVGT
;
A
#
# COMPACT_ATOMS: atom_id res chain seq x y z
N MET A 1 16.37 18.58 4.92
CA MET A 1 15.48 17.88 5.88
C MET A 1 14.11 18.52 5.88
N PRO A 2 13.03 17.78 5.58
CA PRO A 2 11.67 18.31 5.58
C PRO A 2 11.21 18.66 7.01
N ALA A 3 10.32 19.65 7.14
CA ALA A 3 9.90 20.21 8.43
C ALA A 3 9.26 19.19 9.38
N ARG A 4 8.60 18.15 8.87
CA ARG A 4 8.00 17.06 9.67
C ARG A 4 9.04 16.23 10.42
N THR A 5 10.18 15.93 9.78
CA THR A 5 11.27 15.15 10.39
C THR A 5 11.91 15.93 11.54
N ARG A 6 12.09 17.25 11.39
CA ARG A 6 12.66 18.10 12.46
C ARG A 6 11.79 18.14 13.72
N VAL A 7 10.47 18.20 13.58
CA VAL A 7 9.55 18.24 14.72
C VAL A 7 9.54 16.90 15.49
N ALA A 8 9.58 15.77 14.78
CA ALA A 8 9.67 14.45 15.39
C ALA A 8 10.98 14.27 16.18
N THR A 9 12.12 14.64 15.58
CA THR A 9 13.44 14.59 16.24
C THR A 9 13.51 15.46 17.49
N VAL A 10 12.97 16.69 17.45
CA VAL A 10 12.97 17.59 18.61
C VAL A 10 12.10 17.03 19.75
N ARG A 11 10.94 16.42 19.41
CA ARG A 11 10.07 15.79 20.40
C ARG A 11 10.73 14.60 21.08
N GLU A 12 11.41 13.73 20.34
CA GLU A 12 12.14 12.59 20.89
C GLU A 12 13.23 13.02 21.87
N LEU A 13 14.03 14.04 21.50
CA LEU A 13 15.07 14.59 22.36
C LEU A 13 14.50 15.17 23.66
N LEU A 14 13.40 15.94 23.58
CA LEU A 14 12.78 16.55 24.76
C LEU A 14 12.13 15.53 25.68
N VAL A 15 11.33 14.60 25.13
CA VAL A 15 10.60 13.59 25.91
C VAL A 15 11.57 12.58 26.51
N GLY A 16 12.47 12.02 25.70
CA GLY A 16 13.46 11.06 26.18
C GLY A 16 14.41 11.69 27.20
N GLY A 17 14.92 12.90 26.93
CA GLY A 17 15.77 13.64 27.86
C GLY A 17 15.10 13.94 29.20
N ALA A 18 13.82 14.37 29.18
CA ALA A 18 13.06 14.61 30.40
C ALA A 18 12.81 13.33 31.22
N LEU A 19 12.48 12.23 30.56
CA LEU A 19 12.29 10.92 31.21
C LEU A 19 13.59 10.41 31.83
N ILE A 20 14.72 10.57 31.15
CA ILE A 20 16.05 10.22 31.68
C ILE A 20 16.34 11.05 32.93
N GLY A 21 16.18 12.37 32.87
CA GLY A 21 16.39 13.26 34.02
C GLY A 21 15.52 12.89 35.21
N ALA A 22 14.22 12.65 34.98
CA ALA A 22 13.28 12.27 36.04
C ALA A 22 13.61 10.89 36.65
N THR A 23 13.99 9.91 35.81
CA THR A 23 14.32 8.56 36.28
C THR A 23 15.63 8.55 37.06
N LEU A 24 16.64 9.33 36.64
CA LEU A 24 17.90 9.48 37.38
C LEU A 24 17.69 10.07 38.77
N VAL A 25 16.88 11.13 38.88
CA VAL A 25 16.55 11.76 40.16
C VAL A 25 15.73 10.82 41.06
N GLY A 26 14.78 10.09 40.47
CA GLY A 26 13.92 9.15 41.19
C GLY A 26 14.57 7.79 41.49
N ALA A 27 15.74 7.49 40.92
CA ALA A 27 16.33 6.16 40.96
C ALA A 27 16.49 5.56 42.36
N PRO A 28 16.95 6.31 43.40
CA PRO A 28 17.09 5.76 44.74
C PRO A 28 15.80 5.20 45.35
N LEU A 29 14.64 5.69 44.90
CA LEU A 29 13.31 5.29 45.40
C LEU A 29 12.57 4.34 44.46
N LEU A 30 12.81 4.49 43.14
CA LEU A 30 12.03 3.80 42.11
C LEU A 30 12.72 2.57 41.54
N ARG A 31 13.96 2.28 41.95
CA ARG A 31 14.77 1.17 41.44
C ARG A 31 14.08 -0.18 41.46
N SER A 32 13.50 -0.56 42.60
CA SER A 32 12.77 -1.83 42.71
C SER A 32 11.58 -1.91 41.75
N ARG A 33 10.94 -0.78 41.43
CA ARG A 33 9.78 -0.70 40.53
C ARG A 33 10.18 -0.76 39.06
N TYR A 34 11.18 0.00 38.63
CA TYR A 34 11.56 0.00 37.21
C TYR A 34 12.34 -1.26 36.80
N ASN A 35 13.04 -1.92 37.74
CA ASN A 35 13.70 -3.21 37.48
C ASN A 35 12.72 -4.39 37.40
N ARG A 36 11.46 -4.19 37.77
CA ARG A 36 10.37 -5.18 37.65
C ARG A 36 9.25 -4.66 36.75
N TRP A 37 9.53 -3.68 35.89
CA TRP A 37 8.49 -2.98 35.14
C TRP A 37 7.71 -3.95 34.25
N GLY A 38 6.42 -4.07 34.55
CA GLY A 38 5.49 -4.93 33.82
C GLY A 38 5.62 -6.42 34.13
N ALA A 39 6.64 -6.87 34.86
CA ALA A 39 6.84 -8.27 35.25
C ALA A 39 6.20 -8.60 36.60
N THR A 40 5.76 -9.85 36.76
CA THR A 40 5.23 -10.42 38.00
C THR A 40 6.35 -10.98 38.88
N ASP A 41 6.08 -11.20 40.16
CA ASP A 41 7.09 -11.76 41.07
C ASP A 41 7.51 -13.20 40.70
N ASP A 42 6.61 -13.98 40.11
CA ASP A 42 6.92 -15.31 39.58
C ASP A 42 7.87 -15.23 38.37
N GLU A 43 7.56 -14.35 37.41
CA GLU A 43 8.42 -14.10 36.24
C GLU A 43 9.81 -13.59 36.63
N VAL A 44 9.92 -12.85 37.75
CA VAL A 44 11.20 -12.38 38.29
C VAL A 44 11.99 -13.51 38.97
N ALA A 45 11.31 -14.42 39.67
CA ALA A 45 11.95 -15.47 40.48
C ALA A 45 12.31 -16.73 39.69
N ARG A 46 11.57 -17.06 38.62
CA ARG A 46 11.78 -18.28 37.84
C ARG A 46 13.10 -18.25 37.04
N PRO A 47 13.76 -19.41 36.84
CA PRO A 47 14.95 -19.50 35.99
C PRO A 47 14.58 -19.26 34.51
N LEU A 48 15.44 -18.56 33.78
CA LEU A 48 15.31 -18.33 32.34
C LEU A 48 16.62 -18.75 31.61
N PRO A 49 16.55 -19.20 30.34
CA PRO A 49 17.75 -19.50 29.55
C PRO A 49 18.77 -18.34 29.57
N GLY A 50 20.06 -18.68 29.71
CA GLY A 50 21.15 -17.73 29.83
C GLY A 50 21.42 -17.20 31.25
N ASP A 51 20.63 -17.60 32.25
CA ASP A 51 20.88 -17.22 33.65
C ASP A 51 22.19 -17.83 34.18
N GLU A 52 22.54 -19.02 33.69
CA GLU A 52 23.76 -19.77 33.98
C GLU A 52 25.01 -19.09 33.43
N LEU A 53 24.89 -18.29 32.37
CA LEU A 53 26.02 -17.52 31.85
C LEU A 53 26.48 -16.47 32.86
N VAL A 54 25.60 -15.93 33.71
CA VAL A 54 25.97 -15.03 34.82
C VAL A 54 25.27 -15.49 36.09
N GLU A 55 25.83 -16.51 36.75
CA GLU A 55 25.22 -17.11 37.94
C GLU A 55 25.03 -16.11 39.10
N ARG A 56 26.00 -15.21 39.31
CA ARG A 56 26.03 -14.25 40.44
C ARG A 56 26.05 -12.80 39.96
N PRO A 57 24.92 -12.24 39.48
CA PRO A 57 24.86 -10.87 39.03
C PRO A 57 24.96 -9.89 40.20
N LYS A 58 25.74 -8.82 40.02
CA LYS A 58 25.75 -7.66 40.92
C LYS A 58 24.59 -6.70 40.61
N LEU A 59 24.08 -6.74 39.37
CA LEU A 59 22.96 -5.96 38.89
C LEU A 59 22.08 -6.80 37.96
N GLY A 60 20.77 -6.65 38.05
CA GLY A 60 19.85 -7.28 37.11
C GLY A 60 18.42 -6.77 37.22
N TYR A 61 17.64 -7.06 36.18
CA TYR A 61 16.22 -6.75 36.10
C TYR A 61 15.46 -7.80 35.31
N THR A 62 14.15 -7.82 35.48
CA THR A 62 13.24 -8.55 34.61
C THR A 62 12.06 -7.64 34.30
N ARG A 63 11.84 -7.38 33.02
CA ARG A 63 10.79 -6.50 32.52
C ARG A 63 9.92 -7.27 31.56
N ALA A 64 8.65 -6.90 31.47
CA ALA A 64 7.75 -7.62 30.61
C ALA A 64 6.66 -6.73 30.01
N VAL A 65 6.24 -7.08 28.80
CA VAL A 65 5.12 -6.46 28.10
C VAL A 65 4.28 -7.54 27.45
N THR A 66 2.97 -7.36 27.43
CA THR A 66 2.08 -8.20 26.63
C THR A 66 1.82 -7.50 25.30
N ILE A 67 2.05 -8.22 24.22
CA ILE A 67 1.92 -7.76 22.83
C ILE A 67 0.75 -8.51 22.21
N ASP A 68 -0.16 -7.78 21.56
CA ASP A 68 -1.31 -8.35 20.85
C ASP A 68 -0.92 -8.94 19.49
N ALA A 69 0.10 -9.81 19.48
CA ALA A 69 0.61 -10.54 18.32
C ALA A 69 1.11 -11.93 18.72
N PRO A 70 1.11 -12.93 17.82
CA PRO A 70 1.66 -14.24 18.11
C PRO A 70 3.20 -14.18 18.16
N PRO A 71 3.87 -15.12 18.84
CA PRO A 71 5.33 -15.07 19.04
C PRO A 71 6.13 -14.95 17.75
N GLU A 72 5.69 -15.58 16.66
CA GLU A 72 6.36 -15.57 15.36
C GLU A 72 6.44 -14.15 14.75
N GLU A 73 5.37 -13.36 14.92
CA GLU A 73 5.34 -11.99 14.42
C GLU A 73 6.24 -11.08 15.27
N VAL A 74 6.19 -11.20 16.60
CA VAL A 74 7.07 -10.46 17.50
C VAL A 74 8.53 -10.82 17.23
N TRP A 75 8.80 -12.11 17.00
CA TRP A 75 10.13 -12.63 16.70
C TRP A 75 10.75 -12.00 15.45
N SER A 76 9.97 -11.80 14.39
CA SER A 76 10.44 -11.19 13.13
C SER A 76 11.01 -9.77 13.30
N TRP A 77 10.46 -9.03 14.27
CA TRP A 77 10.96 -7.71 14.66
C TRP A 77 12.14 -7.80 15.63
N LEU A 78 12.14 -8.79 16.51
CA LEU A 78 13.22 -9.00 17.47
C LEU A 78 14.52 -9.38 16.78
N VAL A 79 14.55 -10.40 15.91
CA VAL A 79 15.81 -10.94 15.34
C VAL A 79 16.59 -9.98 14.44
N GLN A 80 15.91 -8.95 13.93
CA GLN A 80 16.55 -7.95 13.10
C GLN A 80 17.08 -6.76 13.90
N PHE A 81 16.97 -6.73 15.22
CA PHE A 81 17.38 -5.54 15.98
C PHE A 81 18.91 -5.32 15.94
N GLY A 82 19.34 -4.06 16.06
CA GLY A 82 20.75 -3.68 16.08
C GLY A 82 21.14 -2.64 15.03
N GLN A 83 22.36 -2.10 15.18
CA GLN A 83 22.95 -1.15 14.23
C GLN A 83 23.26 -1.84 12.89
N ASP A 84 23.04 -1.15 11.77
CA ASP A 84 23.07 -1.68 10.39
C ASP A 84 22.01 -2.77 10.10
N ARG A 85 21.09 -3.00 11.04
CA ARG A 85 19.96 -3.94 10.91
C ARG A 85 18.64 -3.15 10.96
N GLY A 86 17.68 -3.59 11.79
CA GLY A 86 16.37 -2.97 11.98
C GLY A 86 16.34 -1.82 13.00
N GLY A 87 17.46 -1.51 13.65
CA GLY A 87 17.56 -0.51 14.72
C GLY A 87 17.10 -1.03 16.08
N PHE A 88 17.01 -0.14 17.07
CA PHE A 88 16.63 -0.48 18.45
C PHE A 88 15.19 -0.13 18.81
N TYR A 89 14.42 0.47 17.90
CA TYR A 89 13.02 0.86 18.12
C TYR A 89 12.83 1.81 19.32
N SER A 90 13.89 2.50 19.73
CA SER A 90 13.95 3.27 20.96
C SER A 90 13.77 4.78 20.69
N TYR A 91 14.73 5.64 21.04
CA TYR A 91 14.81 7.05 20.70
C TYR A 91 16.04 7.27 19.79
N ASP A 92 15.88 7.04 18.49
CA ASP A 92 16.95 7.15 17.49
C ASP A 92 17.68 8.51 17.59
N ALA A 93 16.95 9.61 17.84
CA ALA A 93 17.56 10.93 17.99
C ALA A 93 18.55 11.02 19.17
N LEU A 94 18.27 10.34 20.29
CA LEU A 94 19.16 10.31 21.45
C LEU A 94 20.37 9.39 21.22
N GLU A 95 20.15 8.25 20.59
CA GLU A 95 21.21 7.31 20.21
C GLU A 95 22.17 7.96 19.20
N ASN A 96 21.62 8.68 18.23
CA ASN A 96 22.41 9.40 17.22
C ASN A 96 23.12 10.64 17.78
N LEU A 97 22.58 11.27 18.84
CA LEU A 97 23.27 12.35 19.55
C LEU A 97 24.58 11.88 20.20
N VAL A 98 24.63 10.63 20.66
CA VAL A 98 25.84 10.04 21.24
C VAL A 98 26.69 9.28 20.21
N GLY A 99 26.27 9.26 18.94
CA GLY A 99 27.04 8.71 17.83
C GLY A 99 26.81 7.23 17.54
N CYS A 100 25.67 6.66 17.95
CA CYS A 100 25.35 5.26 17.67
C CYS A 100 24.90 4.98 16.22
N ASP A 101 24.54 5.98 15.42
CA ASP A 101 24.11 5.80 14.01
C ASP A 101 23.01 4.73 13.84
N ILE A 102 21.99 4.79 14.69
CA ILE A 102 20.83 3.89 14.70
C ILE A 102 19.71 4.49 13.87
N HIS A 103 19.13 3.67 12.99
CA HIS A 103 17.97 4.02 12.17
C HIS A 103 16.93 2.91 12.29
N SER A 104 15.95 3.11 13.16
CA SER A 104 14.88 2.16 13.38
C SER A 104 13.97 2.07 12.16
N THR A 105 13.72 0.84 11.70
CA THR A 105 12.87 0.59 10.54
C THR A 105 11.42 0.35 10.94
N ASP A 106 10.50 0.65 10.02
CA ASP A 106 9.06 0.36 10.16
C ASP A 106 8.63 -0.80 9.27
N ARG A 107 9.58 -1.66 8.85
CA ARG A 107 9.31 -2.89 8.10
C ARG A 107 10.20 -4.05 8.54
N VAL A 108 9.73 -5.28 8.32
CA VAL A 108 10.54 -6.48 8.52
C VAL A 108 11.53 -6.62 7.34
N LEU A 109 12.82 -6.72 7.66
CA LEU A 109 13.93 -6.88 6.73
C LEU A 109 14.20 -8.37 6.54
N GLN A 110 13.86 -8.91 5.36
CA GLN A 110 14.03 -10.33 5.03
C GLN A 110 15.49 -10.80 5.16
N THR A 111 16.46 -9.92 4.94
CA THR A 111 17.89 -10.23 5.06
C THR A 111 18.36 -10.53 6.48
N HIS A 112 17.57 -10.19 7.50
CA HIS A 112 17.97 -10.30 8.92
C HIS A 112 17.07 -11.25 9.74
N GLN A 113 16.30 -12.12 9.07
CA GLN A 113 15.37 -13.04 9.73
C GLN A 113 16.01 -14.34 10.22
N HIS A 114 17.24 -14.61 9.80
CA HIS A 114 18.00 -15.79 10.19
C HIS A 114 19.22 -15.35 11.00
N LEU A 115 19.13 -15.47 12.32
CA LEU A 115 20.21 -15.20 13.26
C LEU A 115 20.78 -16.53 13.74
N VAL A 116 22.10 -16.69 13.71
CA VAL A 116 22.76 -17.90 14.23
C VAL A 116 23.63 -17.61 15.47
N PRO A 117 23.79 -18.59 16.38
CA PRO A 117 24.77 -18.50 17.46
C PRO A 117 26.18 -18.17 16.94
N GLY A 118 26.88 -17.28 17.65
CA GLY A 118 28.18 -16.73 17.30
C GLY A 118 28.14 -15.44 16.49
N GLU A 119 26.99 -15.03 15.95
CA GLU A 119 26.87 -13.74 15.27
C GLU A 119 27.07 -12.55 16.21
N VAL A 120 27.58 -11.44 15.64
CA VAL A 120 27.82 -10.19 16.37
C VAL A 120 26.74 -9.17 16.01
N ILE A 121 26.03 -8.68 17.01
CA ILE A 121 25.06 -7.58 16.89
C ILE A 121 25.71 -6.30 17.43
N ARG A 122 25.80 -5.28 16.59
CA ARG A 122 26.44 -4.01 16.92
C ARG A 122 25.48 -3.07 17.64
N SER A 123 26.02 -2.30 18.59
CA SER A 123 25.26 -1.31 19.36
C SER A 123 25.48 0.14 18.94
N GLY A 124 26.40 0.42 18.01
CA GLY A 124 26.55 1.78 17.49
C GLY A 124 27.71 2.01 16.51
N GLY A 125 27.56 3.07 15.69
CA GLY A 125 28.39 3.41 14.53
C GLY A 125 29.75 4.01 14.85
N ARG A 126 30.63 3.15 15.38
CA ARG A 126 32.10 3.23 15.45
C ARG A 126 32.58 2.02 16.24
N ASP A 127 33.84 1.60 16.06
CA ASP A 127 34.50 0.53 16.87
C ASP A 127 34.72 0.91 18.35
N ARG A 128 33.87 1.79 18.91
CA ARG A 128 33.94 2.32 20.27
C ARG A 128 32.83 1.77 21.17
N PHE A 129 31.72 1.29 20.60
CA PHE A 129 30.60 0.75 21.36
C PHE A 129 30.75 -0.76 21.57
N PRO A 130 30.34 -1.29 22.73
CA PRO A 130 30.31 -2.73 22.94
C PRO A 130 29.30 -3.40 22.01
N CYS A 131 29.59 -4.63 21.62
CA CYS A 131 28.71 -5.47 20.81
C CYS A 131 28.10 -6.60 21.65
N TRP A 132 27.13 -7.28 21.06
CA TRP A 132 26.49 -8.45 21.63
C TRP A 132 26.82 -9.66 20.77
N VAL A 133 27.26 -10.74 21.40
CA VAL A 133 27.43 -12.03 20.73
C VAL A 133 26.19 -12.89 21.00
N VAL A 134 25.67 -13.49 19.95
CA VAL A 134 24.52 -14.39 20.03
C VAL A 134 24.97 -15.71 20.63
N MET A 135 24.44 -16.07 21.80
CA MET A 135 24.80 -17.31 22.49
C MET A 135 23.82 -18.43 22.17
N GLU A 136 22.53 -18.11 22.17
CA GLU A 136 21.44 -19.07 21.93
C GLU A 136 20.33 -18.39 21.12
N VAL A 137 19.76 -19.14 20.18
CA VAL A 137 18.59 -18.75 19.39
C VAL A 137 17.65 -19.95 19.32
N ASP A 138 16.47 -19.84 19.92
CA ASP A 138 15.38 -20.82 19.80
C ASP A 138 14.13 -20.10 19.26
N PRO A 139 13.96 -20.00 17.93
CA PRO A 139 12.81 -19.31 17.35
C PRO A 139 11.48 -20.04 17.62
N PRO A 140 10.37 -19.33 17.91
CA PRO A 140 10.27 -17.91 18.25
C PRO A 140 10.40 -17.62 19.77
N HIS A 141 10.90 -18.56 20.57
CA HIS A 141 10.76 -18.59 22.02
C HIS A 141 11.86 -17.86 22.80
N SER A 142 13.13 -17.98 22.43
CA SER A 142 14.24 -17.42 23.22
C SER A 142 15.39 -16.85 22.36
N LEU A 143 15.94 -15.72 22.80
CA LEU A 143 17.18 -15.16 22.27
C LEU A 143 18.08 -14.74 23.43
N VAL A 144 19.28 -15.33 23.51
CA VAL A 144 20.26 -15.04 24.57
C VAL A 144 21.49 -14.39 23.95
N LEU A 145 21.83 -13.22 24.45
CA LEU A 145 22.98 -12.45 24.03
C LEU A 145 23.95 -12.26 25.19
N GLN A 146 25.25 -12.24 24.89
CA GLN A 146 26.29 -11.93 25.85
C GLN A 146 27.05 -10.68 25.41
N GLY A 147 27.26 -9.76 26.35
CA GLY A 147 28.03 -8.55 26.11
C GLY A 147 29.49 -8.90 25.81
N ALA A 148 30.00 -8.34 24.72
CA ALA A 148 31.38 -8.49 24.30
C ALA A 148 32.06 -7.12 24.19
N GLY A 149 33.35 -7.14 23.87
CA GLY A 149 34.13 -5.95 23.57
C GLY A 149 33.63 -5.15 22.35
N THR A 150 34.53 -4.42 21.71
CA THR A 150 34.16 -3.62 20.53
C THR A 150 34.15 -4.47 19.26
N PRO A 151 33.54 -4.02 18.15
CA PRO A 151 33.65 -4.73 16.87
C PRO A 151 35.09 -4.97 16.39
N ALA A 152 36.06 -4.15 16.81
CA ALA A 152 37.48 -4.34 16.50
C ALA A 152 38.19 -5.37 17.39
N ASP A 153 37.61 -5.71 18.54
CA ASP A 153 38.15 -6.66 19.52
C ASP A 153 37.00 -7.37 20.23
N VAL A 154 36.36 -8.31 19.50
CA VAL A 154 35.18 -9.05 19.97
C VAL A 154 35.63 -10.14 20.93
N VAL A 155 35.89 -9.75 22.17
CA VAL A 155 36.19 -10.66 23.27
C VAL A 155 34.95 -10.80 24.16
N VAL A 156 34.44 -12.03 24.28
CA VAL A 156 33.43 -12.38 25.28
C VAL A 156 34.17 -12.68 26.59
N PRO A 157 33.95 -11.92 27.68
CA PRO A 157 34.67 -12.15 28.92
C PRO A 157 34.31 -13.50 29.53
N GLU A 158 35.32 -14.36 29.76
CA GLU A 158 35.14 -15.54 30.60
C GLU A 158 34.83 -15.13 32.04
N ILE A 159 33.79 -15.73 32.63
CA ILE A 159 33.40 -15.44 34.01
C ILE A 159 34.07 -16.47 34.90
N VAL A 160 35.14 -16.05 35.57
CA VAL A 160 35.89 -16.89 36.50
C VAL A 160 35.46 -16.54 37.93
N HIS A 161 34.86 -17.48 38.66
CA HIS A 161 34.42 -17.30 40.05
C HIS A 161 33.46 -16.09 40.31
N GLY A 162 32.70 -15.67 39.30
CA GLY A 162 31.72 -14.58 39.43
C GLY A 162 32.29 -13.16 39.28
N GLU A 163 33.58 -13.02 38.99
CA GLU A 163 34.19 -11.75 38.60
C GLU A 163 34.88 -11.85 37.22
N PRO A 164 34.61 -10.92 36.30
CA PRO A 164 35.30 -10.88 35.02
C PRO A 164 36.75 -10.41 35.22
N PRO A 165 37.73 -11.01 34.50
CA PRO A 165 39.12 -10.55 34.56
C PRO A 165 39.26 -9.11 34.04
N GLY A 166 40.33 -8.40 34.45
CA GLY A 166 40.80 -7.19 33.75
C GLY A 166 39.89 -5.94 33.74
N GLY A 167 38.88 -5.82 34.61
CA GLY A 167 37.97 -4.67 34.61
C GLY A 167 36.89 -4.71 33.53
N TYR A 168 36.74 -5.85 32.86
CA TYR A 168 35.64 -6.11 31.93
C TYR A 168 34.30 -6.22 32.66
N VAL A 169 33.21 -6.11 31.90
CA VAL A 169 31.84 -6.31 32.39
C VAL A 169 31.28 -7.53 31.69
N ALA A 170 30.83 -8.49 32.49
CA ALA A 170 30.13 -9.64 31.95
C ALA A 170 28.63 -9.41 32.11
N SER A 171 27.92 -9.39 30.98
CA SER A 171 26.47 -9.16 30.98
C SER A 171 25.77 -10.07 29.99
N THR A 172 24.55 -10.47 30.32
CA THR A 172 23.64 -11.15 29.42
C THR A 172 22.43 -10.28 29.16
N TRP A 173 21.89 -10.38 27.95
CA TRP A 173 20.63 -9.78 27.57
C TRP A 173 19.75 -10.84 26.94
N GLN A 174 18.69 -11.19 27.65
CA GLN A 174 17.89 -12.38 27.40
C GLN A 174 16.47 -11.96 27.07
N TRP A 175 15.91 -12.57 26.04
CA TRP A 175 14.59 -12.28 25.51
C TRP A 175 13.79 -13.57 25.44
N HIS A 176 12.58 -13.57 26.02
CA HIS A 176 11.72 -14.74 26.05
C HIS A 176 10.31 -14.38 25.61
N LEU A 177 9.77 -15.13 24.67
CA LEU A 177 8.44 -14.94 24.12
C LEU A 177 7.58 -16.13 24.53
N GLU A 178 6.57 -15.88 25.34
CA GLU A 178 5.63 -16.90 25.78
C GLU A 178 4.27 -16.67 25.11
N PRO A 179 3.71 -17.67 24.41
CA PRO A 179 2.35 -17.56 23.91
C PRO A 179 1.36 -17.49 25.08
N VAL A 180 0.45 -16.53 25.03
CA VAL A 180 -0.66 -16.39 25.98
C VAL A 180 -1.99 -16.34 25.22
N ASP A 181 -3.09 -16.64 25.92
CA ASP A 181 -4.45 -16.67 25.36
C ASP A 181 -4.58 -17.54 24.10
N GLY A 182 -4.04 -18.77 24.17
CA GLY A 182 -4.11 -19.73 23.05
C GLY A 182 -3.16 -19.42 21.89
N GLY A 183 -2.11 -18.60 22.12
CA GLY A 183 -1.11 -18.25 21.10
C GLY A 183 -1.45 -17.00 20.29
N GLY A 184 -2.62 -16.40 20.53
CA GLY A 184 -3.03 -15.16 19.88
C GLY A 184 -2.31 -13.92 20.39
N ARG A 185 -1.62 -13.98 21.54
CA ARG A 185 -0.85 -12.88 22.12
C ARG A 185 0.50 -13.40 22.62
N THR A 186 1.47 -12.50 22.78
CA THR A 186 2.79 -12.83 23.30
C THR A 186 3.04 -12.08 24.59
N ARG A 187 3.45 -12.82 25.61
CA ARG A 187 4.09 -12.29 26.79
C ARG A 187 5.59 -12.22 26.52
N LEU A 188 6.10 -11.02 26.27
CA LEU A 188 7.52 -10.78 26.04
C LEU A 188 8.20 -10.42 27.36
N LEU A 189 9.17 -11.23 27.78
CA LEU A 189 10.03 -10.98 28.92
C LEU A 189 11.44 -10.62 28.46
N VAL A 190 12.04 -9.66 29.14
CA VAL A 190 13.43 -9.27 28.96
C VAL A 190 14.14 -9.29 30.30
N ARG A 191 15.24 -10.04 30.36
CA ARG A 191 16.09 -10.15 31.54
C ARG A 191 17.50 -9.70 31.20
N GLN A 192 18.09 -8.93 32.11
CA GLN A 192 19.51 -8.60 32.04
C GLN A 192 20.17 -9.01 33.35
N ARG A 193 21.34 -9.63 33.23
CA ARG A 193 22.19 -9.98 34.36
C ARG A 193 23.57 -9.42 34.10
N CYS A 194 24.14 -8.72 35.07
CA CYS A 194 25.41 -8.02 34.91
C CYS A 194 26.27 -8.19 36.16
N THR A 195 27.54 -8.56 35.95
CA THR A 195 28.59 -8.52 36.97
C THR A 195 29.79 -7.72 36.44
N TYR A 196 30.48 -7.03 37.34
CA TYR A 196 31.52 -6.08 37.02
C TYR A 196 32.61 -6.06 38.09
N GLY A 197 33.81 -5.60 37.71
CA GLY A 197 34.98 -5.52 38.59
C GLY A 197 34.84 -4.49 39.73
N HIS A 198 35.78 -4.53 40.67
CA HIS A 198 35.80 -3.62 41.82
C HIS A 198 35.89 -2.15 41.38
N GLY A 199 35.11 -1.26 42.01
CA GLY A 199 35.11 0.19 41.73
C GLY A 199 34.14 0.68 40.65
N GLN A 200 33.51 -0.21 39.88
CA GLN A 200 32.54 0.19 38.83
C GLN A 200 31.09 0.33 39.32
N ALA A 201 30.83 0.08 40.61
CA ALA A 201 29.47 0.08 41.16
C ALA A 201 28.72 1.40 40.93
N VAL A 202 29.36 2.55 41.17
CA VAL A 202 28.73 3.87 41.00
C VAL A 202 28.35 4.12 39.54
N LEU A 203 29.22 3.76 38.60
CA LEU A 203 28.95 3.88 37.17
C LEU A 203 27.69 3.10 36.77
N TRP A 204 27.61 1.83 37.17
CA TRP A 204 26.48 0.97 36.81
C TRP A 204 25.16 1.40 37.46
N HIS A 205 25.19 2.01 38.64
CA HIS A 205 24.00 2.61 39.26
C HIS A 205 23.52 3.89 38.55
N LEU A 206 24.38 4.57 37.78
CA LEU A 206 23.98 5.70 36.92
C LEU A 206 23.50 5.24 35.54
N VAL A 207 24.05 4.14 35.02
CA VAL A 207 23.67 3.57 33.71
C VAL A 207 22.32 2.84 33.78
N GLU A 208 22.02 2.13 34.87
CA GLU A 208 20.78 1.34 34.99
C GLU A 208 19.48 2.16 34.79
N PRO A 209 19.31 3.35 35.39
CA PRO A 209 18.14 4.21 35.15
C PRO A 209 18.05 4.72 33.71
N LEU A 210 19.18 5.03 33.07
CA LEU A 210 19.23 5.42 31.66
C LEU A 210 18.76 4.26 30.78
N ASN A 211 19.31 3.07 31.03
CA ASN A 211 18.95 1.84 30.32
C ASN A 211 17.45 1.52 30.46
N PHE A 212 16.84 1.77 31.62
CA PHE A 212 15.39 1.61 31.78
C PHE A 212 14.59 2.43 30.78
N VAL A 213 14.91 3.71 30.62
CA VAL A 213 14.14 4.60 29.72
C VAL A 213 14.25 4.14 28.27
N MET A 214 15.46 3.76 27.85
CA MET A 214 15.74 3.29 26.49
C MET A 214 15.09 1.93 26.22
N GLU A 215 15.29 0.94 27.09
CA GLU A 215 14.73 -0.40 26.93
C GLU A 215 13.21 -0.39 27.03
N ARG A 216 12.63 0.41 27.94
CA ARG A 216 11.18 0.59 28.00
C ARG A 216 10.62 1.13 26.69
N ARG A 217 11.28 2.11 26.05
CA ARG A 217 10.83 2.62 24.76
C ARG A 217 10.98 1.57 23.68
N MET A 218 12.08 0.82 23.66
CA MET A 218 12.29 -0.29 22.73
C MET A 218 11.19 -1.35 22.85
N LEU A 219 10.85 -1.80 24.06
CA LEU A 219 9.76 -2.76 24.28
C LEU A 219 8.41 -2.25 23.76
N LEU A 220 8.11 -0.98 24.00
CA LEU A 220 6.91 -0.34 23.48
C LEU A 220 6.96 -0.15 21.96
N GLY A 221 8.11 0.16 21.39
CA GLY A 221 8.32 0.31 19.95
C GLY A 221 8.24 -1.01 19.19
N LEU A 222 8.69 -2.11 19.81
CA LEU A 222 8.51 -3.47 19.31
C LEU A 222 7.03 -3.86 19.35
N ARG A 223 6.35 -3.60 20.48
CA ARG A 223 4.91 -3.79 20.62
C ARG A 223 4.12 -3.04 19.56
N GLU A 224 4.39 -1.74 19.38
CA GLU A 224 3.73 -0.89 18.39
C GLU A 224 3.82 -1.47 16.97
N ARG A 225 5.00 -2.01 16.60
CA ARG A 225 5.25 -2.59 15.27
C ARG A 225 4.62 -3.96 15.07
N ALA A 226 4.75 -4.84 16.06
CA ALA A 226 4.12 -6.16 16.02
C ALA A 226 2.58 -6.06 16.00
N GLU A 227 2.00 -5.18 16.83
CA GLU A 227 0.54 -4.95 16.84
C GLU A 227 0.04 -4.20 15.60
N ALA A 228 0.88 -3.36 14.97
CA ALA A 228 0.51 -2.70 13.71
C ALA A 228 0.28 -3.69 12.56
N GLY A 229 0.98 -4.83 12.56
CA GLY A 229 0.75 -5.93 11.60
C GLY A 229 -0.58 -6.65 11.81
N ARG A 230 -1.14 -6.59 13.03
CA ARG A 230 -2.37 -7.30 13.42
C ARG A 230 -3.59 -6.48 13.64
N ARG A 231 -3.50 -5.14 13.60
CA ARG A 231 -4.72 -4.32 13.65
C ARG A 231 -5.72 -4.93 12.67
N PRO A 232 -6.82 -5.54 13.14
CA PRO A 232 -7.93 -5.77 12.26
C PRO A 232 -8.21 -4.39 11.70
N VAL A 233 -8.36 -4.30 10.40
CA VAL A 233 -8.54 -3.06 9.68
C VAL A 233 -9.72 -2.30 10.31
N GLN A 234 -9.45 -1.52 11.36
CA GLN A 234 -10.43 -0.81 12.15
C GLN A 234 -10.81 0.39 11.31
N GLY A 235 -11.88 0.23 10.53
CA GLY A 235 -12.55 1.29 9.76
C GLY A 235 -11.71 2.09 8.76
N THR A 236 -10.39 1.87 8.65
CA THR A 236 -9.47 2.77 7.95
C THR A 236 -8.82 2.12 6.73
N GLY A 237 -8.51 0.82 6.77
CA GLY A 237 -7.94 0.12 5.61
C GLY A 237 -8.96 -0.16 4.50
N ARG A 238 -10.19 -0.65 4.76
CA ARG A 238 -11.19 -0.78 3.69
C ARG A 238 -11.59 0.58 3.11
N HIS A 239 -11.69 1.61 3.96
CA HIS A 239 -11.85 2.99 3.50
C HIS A 239 -10.68 3.44 2.61
N GLU A 240 -9.45 3.08 2.95
CA GLU A 240 -8.27 3.34 2.12
C GLU A 240 -8.32 2.60 0.78
N LEU A 241 -8.66 1.31 0.79
CA LEU A 241 -8.81 0.51 -0.42
C LEU A 241 -9.90 1.10 -1.34
N VAL A 242 -11.04 1.51 -0.76
CA VAL A 242 -12.10 2.21 -1.50
C VAL A 242 -11.61 3.57 -2.01
N ARG A 243 -10.84 4.33 -1.21
CA ARG A 243 -10.25 5.60 -1.64
C ARG A 243 -9.37 5.41 -2.88
N VAL A 244 -8.55 4.37 -2.92
CA VAL A 244 -7.75 4.01 -4.09
C VAL A 244 -8.66 3.58 -5.26
N ALA A 245 -9.69 2.78 -5.00
CA ALA A 245 -10.68 2.37 -6.00
C ALA A 245 -11.35 3.54 -6.72
N THR A 246 -11.61 4.66 -6.02
CA THR A 246 -12.21 5.85 -6.65
C THR A 246 -11.34 6.48 -7.75
N THR A 247 -10.04 6.18 -7.80
CA THR A 247 -9.14 6.70 -8.83
C THR A 247 -9.35 6.05 -10.22
N ALA A 248 -10.15 4.98 -10.28
CA ALA A 248 -10.53 4.32 -11.52
C ALA A 248 -11.10 5.30 -12.57
N PRO A 249 -10.93 5.00 -13.87
CA PRO A 249 -11.57 5.76 -14.94
C PRO A 249 -13.07 5.49 -14.98
N SER A 250 -13.82 6.49 -15.43
CA SER A 250 -15.24 6.35 -15.77
C SER A 250 -15.60 7.24 -16.96
N SER A 251 -16.65 6.87 -17.70
CA SER A 251 -17.16 7.69 -18.80
C SER A 251 -17.51 9.09 -18.29
N HIS A 252 -17.07 10.12 -19.01
CA HIS A 252 -17.18 11.54 -18.61
C HIS A 252 -16.67 11.87 -17.19
N ASN A 253 -15.90 10.97 -16.55
CA ASN A 253 -15.52 11.06 -15.14
C ASN A 253 -16.74 11.17 -14.19
N THR A 254 -17.86 10.51 -14.54
CA THR A 254 -19.11 10.47 -13.76
C THR A 254 -18.94 9.81 -12.40
N GLN A 255 -17.99 8.86 -12.28
CA GLN A 255 -17.71 8.07 -11.07
C GLN A 255 -18.98 7.40 -10.54
N PRO A 256 -19.62 6.51 -11.34
CA PRO A 256 -20.99 6.07 -11.11
C PRO A 256 -21.06 4.82 -10.22
N TRP A 257 -20.24 4.80 -9.18
CA TRP A 257 -20.14 3.70 -8.21
C TRP A 257 -20.54 4.18 -6.82
N ARG A 258 -21.18 3.28 -6.06
CA ARG A 258 -21.39 3.40 -4.62
C ARG A 258 -20.75 2.21 -3.92
N PHE A 259 -20.16 2.49 -2.77
CA PHE A 259 -19.52 1.50 -1.93
C PHE A 259 -20.29 1.40 -0.61
N VAL A 260 -20.54 0.18 -0.14
CA VAL A 260 -21.02 -0.05 1.22
C VAL A 260 -19.93 -0.81 1.96
N ILE A 261 -19.35 -0.18 2.96
CA ILE A 261 -18.26 -0.79 3.75
C ILE A 261 -18.89 -1.48 4.95
N GLY A 262 -18.86 -2.81 4.95
CA GLY A 262 -19.26 -3.64 6.08
C GLY A 262 -18.06 -4.16 6.88
N ASP A 263 -18.37 -4.96 7.90
CA ASP A 263 -17.39 -5.48 8.85
C ASP A 263 -16.40 -6.47 8.23
N ASP A 264 -16.82 -7.22 7.21
CA ASP A 264 -15.99 -8.24 6.54
C ASP A 264 -15.88 -8.07 5.02
N GLN A 265 -16.69 -7.19 4.44
CA GLN A 265 -16.85 -7.07 2.99
C GLN A 265 -17.08 -5.62 2.57
N VAL A 266 -16.76 -5.32 1.31
CA VAL A 266 -17.17 -4.10 0.61
C VAL A 266 -18.12 -4.49 -0.50
N LEU A 267 -19.32 -3.92 -0.49
CA LEU A 267 -20.26 -4.05 -1.61
C LEU A 267 -20.02 -2.91 -2.60
N VAL A 268 -20.04 -3.20 -3.89
CA VAL A 268 -19.96 -2.20 -4.96
C VAL A 268 -21.25 -2.23 -5.76
N GLY A 269 -21.93 -1.09 -5.83
CA GLY A 269 -23.16 -0.92 -6.58
C GLY A 269 -23.09 0.15 -7.67
N ALA A 270 -23.95 0.01 -8.66
CA ALA A 270 -24.18 1.01 -9.71
C ALA A 270 -24.93 2.23 -9.15
N ASP A 271 -24.31 3.42 -9.21
CA ASP A 271 -25.00 4.67 -8.89
C ASP A 271 -25.76 5.19 -10.11
N ARG A 272 -27.00 4.74 -10.28
CA ARG A 272 -27.85 5.18 -11.40
C ARG A 272 -28.21 6.67 -11.37
N THR A 273 -27.96 7.39 -10.28
CA THR A 273 -28.13 8.86 -10.25
C THR A 273 -27.05 9.58 -11.07
N ARG A 274 -25.97 8.89 -11.43
CA ARG A 274 -24.82 9.40 -12.20
C ARG A 274 -24.68 8.78 -13.57
N ARG A 275 -25.74 8.11 -14.04
CA ARG A 275 -25.80 7.54 -15.39
C ARG A 275 -25.82 8.62 -16.47
N LEU A 276 -25.54 8.20 -17.70
CA LEU A 276 -25.57 9.06 -18.89
C LEU A 276 -26.69 8.60 -19.83
N PRO A 277 -27.96 8.93 -19.57
CA PRO A 277 -29.09 8.36 -20.32
C PRO A 277 -29.07 8.61 -21.83
N VAL A 278 -28.36 9.62 -22.34
CA VAL A 278 -28.28 9.87 -23.79
C VAL A 278 -27.02 9.26 -24.40
N ASN A 279 -25.86 9.41 -23.75
CA ASN A 279 -24.59 8.87 -24.22
C ASN A 279 -24.44 7.34 -24.00
N ASP A 280 -25.03 6.81 -22.93
CA ASP A 280 -24.94 5.42 -22.49
C ASP A 280 -26.34 4.90 -22.09
N PRO A 281 -27.29 4.79 -23.04
CA PRO A 281 -28.70 4.47 -22.73
C PRO A 281 -28.89 3.12 -22.04
N ASP A 282 -27.99 2.15 -22.31
CA ASP A 282 -28.01 0.80 -21.75
C ASP A 282 -27.15 0.64 -20.49
N ASP A 283 -26.63 1.75 -19.93
CA ASP A 283 -25.72 1.81 -18.78
C ASP A 283 -24.48 0.90 -18.93
N ARG A 284 -24.04 0.64 -20.17
CA ARG A 284 -22.91 -0.26 -20.44
C ARG A 284 -21.61 0.33 -19.93
N GLU A 285 -21.33 1.59 -20.25
CA GLU A 285 -20.12 2.26 -19.79
C GLU A 285 -20.15 2.50 -18.27
N LEU A 286 -21.34 2.68 -17.69
CA LEU A 286 -21.52 2.69 -16.23
C LEU A 286 -21.03 1.38 -15.60
N ILE A 287 -21.50 0.24 -16.11
CA ILE A 287 -21.11 -1.09 -15.59
C ILE A 287 -19.60 -1.34 -15.80
N ILE A 288 -19.06 -1.00 -16.98
CA ILE A 288 -17.61 -1.08 -17.26
C ILE A 288 -16.82 -0.21 -16.26
N SER A 289 -17.31 0.99 -15.95
CA SER A 289 -16.68 1.88 -14.97
C SER A 289 -16.63 1.26 -13.56
N CYS A 290 -17.70 0.56 -13.16
CA CYS A 290 -17.73 -0.16 -11.88
C CYS A 290 -16.74 -1.33 -11.84
N GLY A 291 -16.60 -2.07 -12.95
CA GLY A 291 -15.58 -3.14 -13.06
C GLY A 291 -14.16 -2.59 -12.95
N ALA A 292 -13.89 -1.42 -13.53
CA ALA A 292 -12.61 -0.74 -13.38
C ALA A 292 -12.33 -0.34 -11.92
N ALA A 293 -13.34 0.11 -11.19
CA ALA A 293 -13.23 0.44 -9.77
C ALA A 293 -12.98 -0.82 -8.91
N ALA A 294 -13.69 -1.92 -9.16
CA ALA A 294 -13.49 -3.19 -8.46
C ALA A 294 -12.07 -3.76 -8.67
N PHE A 295 -11.55 -3.73 -9.89
CA PHE A 295 -10.17 -4.16 -10.15
C PHE A 295 -9.13 -3.25 -9.47
N THR A 296 -9.40 -1.94 -9.39
CA THR A 296 -8.52 -1.00 -8.68
C THR A 296 -8.50 -1.27 -7.18
N PHE A 297 -9.65 -1.62 -6.58
CA PHE A 297 -9.73 -2.10 -5.20
C PHE A 297 -8.89 -3.38 -5.01
N GLU A 298 -9.00 -4.32 -5.93
CA GLU A 298 -8.27 -5.59 -5.90
C GLU A 298 -6.74 -5.38 -5.91
N VAL A 299 -6.26 -4.46 -6.75
CA VAL A 299 -4.84 -4.06 -6.79
C VAL A 299 -4.40 -3.44 -5.47
N ALA A 300 -5.21 -2.55 -4.90
CA ALA A 300 -4.92 -1.94 -3.60
C ALA A 300 -4.88 -2.97 -2.46
N ALA A 301 -5.83 -3.92 -2.46
CA ALA A 301 -5.92 -4.97 -1.46
C ALA A 301 -4.67 -5.86 -1.48
N ARG A 302 -4.26 -6.33 -2.67
CA ARG A 302 -3.05 -7.14 -2.82
C ARG A 302 -1.77 -6.37 -2.47
N HIS A 303 -1.67 -5.09 -2.82
CA HIS A 303 -0.54 -4.25 -2.39
C HIS A 303 -0.48 -4.11 -0.86
N ALA A 304 -1.64 -4.08 -0.19
CA ALA A 304 -1.73 -4.10 1.28
C ALA A 304 -1.47 -5.49 1.91
N GLY A 305 -1.07 -6.49 1.12
CA GLY A 305 -0.81 -7.86 1.60
C GLY A 305 -2.07 -8.68 1.88
N LEU A 306 -3.24 -8.23 1.41
CA LEU A 306 -4.52 -8.90 1.61
C LEU A 306 -4.89 -9.74 0.38
N VAL A 307 -5.60 -10.85 0.58
CA VAL A 307 -6.14 -11.66 -0.51
C VAL A 307 -7.59 -11.23 -0.79
N PRO A 308 -7.88 -10.56 -1.92
CA PRO A 308 -9.24 -10.20 -2.28
C PRO A 308 -9.99 -11.41 -2.85
N ILE A 309 -11.20 -11.64 -2.34
CA ILE A 309 -12.19 -12.58 -2.89
C ILE A 309 -13.25 -11.73 -3.61
N VAL A 310 -13.34 -11.89 -4.93
CA VAL A 310 -14.20 -11.07 -5.80
C VAL A 310 -15.39 -11.90 -6.27
N GLU A 311 -16.57 -11.60 -5.75
CA GLU A 311 -17.84 -12.17 -6.19
C GLU A 311 -18.60 -11.17 -7.06
N ARG A 312 -18.86 -11.52 -8.33
CA ARG A 312 -19.59 -10.71 -9.30
C ARG A 312 -21.07 -11.07 -9.30
N LEU A 313 -21.93 -10.06 -9.25
CA LEU A 313 -23.40 -10.20 -9.20
C LEU A 313 -23.84 -11.15 -8.07
N PRO A 314 -23.50 -10.83 -6.79
CA PRO A 314 -23.72 -11.71 -5.65
C PRO A 314 -25.20 -11.90 -5.27
N ASP A 315 -26.09 -11.03 -5.77
CA ASP A 315 -27.52 -11.04 -5.48
C ASP A 315 -28.31 -10.75 -6.76
N GLY A 316 -28.94 -11.78 -7.32
CA GLY A 316 -29.72 -11.67 -8.56
C GLY A 316 -30.98 -10.82 -8.44
N GLU A 317 -31.49 -10.63 -7.22
CA GLU A 317 -32.67 -9.79 -6.94
C GLU A 317 -32.31 -8.31 -6.82
N LYS A 318 -31.01 -7.98 -6.68
CA LYS A 318 -30.50 -6.61 -6.59
C LYS A 318 -29.62 -6.30 -7.82
N PRO A 319 -30.23 -5.89 -8.94
CA PRO A 319 -29.51 -5.73 -10.21
C PRO A 319 -28.42 -4.66 -10.19
N ASP A 320 -28.50 -3.71 -9.25
CA ASP A 320 -27.50 -2.66 -9.07
C ASP A 320 -26.38 -3.07 -8.10
N LEU A 321 -26.46 -4.22 -7.42
CA LEU A 321 -25.36 -4.76 -6.63
C LEU A 321 -24.43 -5.59 -7.53
N LEU A 322 -23.29 -5.01 -7.87
CA LEU A 322 -22.38 -5.55 -8.88
C LEU A 322 -21.29 -6.44 -8.31
N TYR A 323 -20.77 -6.09 -7.13
CA TYR A 323 -19.72 -6.87 -6.47
C TYR A 323 -19.94 -7.02 -4.98
N ARG A 324 -19.51 -8.16 -4.46
CA ARG A 324 -19.12 -8.36 -3.06
C ARG A 324 -17.61 -8.63 -3.03
N LEU A 325 -16.88 -7.76 -2.36
CA LEU A 325 -15.42 -7.82 -2.23
C LEU A 325 -15.08 -8.15 -0.78
N SER A 326 -14.63 -9.38 -0.54
CA SER A 326 -14.20 -9.83 0.79
C SER A 326 -12.67 -9.93 0.85
N LEU A 327 -12.10 -9.85 2.05
CA LEU A 327 -10.65 -9.91 2.26
C LEU A 327 -10.36 -11.09 3.18
N SER A 328 -9.52 -12.04 2.76
CA SER A 328 -9.03 -13.09 3.65
C SER A 328 -7.66 -12.73 4.22
N GLY A 329 -7.46 -12.99 5.51
CA GLY A 329 -6.23 -12.73 6.27
C GLY A 329 -5.12 -13.74 6.02
N GLY A 330 -4.90 -14.13 4.76
CA GLY A 330 -3.78 -14.98 4.37
C GLY A 330 -2.59 -14.14 3.95
N ALA A 331 -1.40 -14.44 4.47
CA ALA A 331 -0.16 -13.90 3.93
C ALA A 331 -0.05 -14.32 2.45
N VAL A 332 -0.11 -13.35 1.54
CA VAL A 332 0.13 -13.59 0.12
C VAL A 332 1.60 -13.96 -0.03
N SER A 333 1.90 -15.22 -0.35
CA SER A 333 3.25 -15.72 -0.63
C SER A 333 3.83 -15.21 -1.96
N ASP A 334 3.07 -14.44 -2.72
CA ASP A 334 3.41 -13.96 -4.07
C ASP A 334 2.90 -12.53 -4.32
N THR A 335 3.24 -11.58 -3.45
CA THR A 335 3.26 -10.16 -3.87
C THR A 335 4.52 -9.94 -4.72
N GLY A 336 4.55 -10.55 -5.90
CA GLY A 336 5.60 -10.37 -6.89
C GLY A 336 5.75 -8.91 -7.31
N SER A 337 6.90 -8.58 -7.91
CA SER A 337 7.25 -7.26 -8.48
C SER A 337 6.13 -6.60 -9.31
N ASP A 338 5.22 -7.40 -9.86
CA ASP A 338 4.11 -6.95 -10.70
C ASP A 338 3.02 -6.18 -9.94
N ILE A 339 2.67 -6.54 -8.69
CA ILE A 339 1.58 -5.84 -7.98
C ILE A 339 1.98 -4.44 -7.52
N GLU A 340 3.22 -4.30 -7.04
CA GLU A 340 3.82 -3.00 -6.70
C GLU A 340 3.85 -2.07 -7.92
N THR A 341 4.18 -2.65 -9.08
CA THR A 341 4.20 -1.92 -10.36
C THR A 341 2.80 -1.43 -10.75
N LEU A 342 1.78 -2.29 -10.62
CA LEU A 342 0.38 -1.91 -10.88
C LEU A 342 -0.13 -0.86 -9.89
N TYR A 343 0.19 -1.00 -8.60
CA TYR A 343 -0.25 -0.05 -7.57
C TYR A 343 0.34 1.35 -7.80
N ARG A 344 1.64 1.46 -8.12
CA ARG A 344 2.24 2.75 -8.53
C ARG A 344 1.57 3.30 -9.78
N ALA A 345 1.24 2.44 -10.73
CA ALA A 345 0.57 2.85 -11.96
C ALA A 345 -0.84 3.42 -11.71
N VAL A 346 -1.53 3.05 -10.63
CA VAL A 346 -2.83 3.64 -10.26
C VAL A 346 -2.72 5.16 -10.14
N HIS A 347 -1.67 5.66 -9.50
CA HIS A 347 -1.44 7.08 -9.30
C HIS A 347 -0.81 7.77 -10.52
N ALA A 348 -0.14 7.03 -11.40
CA ALA A 348 0.48 7.56 -12.61
C ALA A 348 -0.48 7.63 -13.81
N ARG A 349 -1.44 6.69 -13.91
CA ARG A 349 -2.32 6.53 -15.07
C ARG A 349 -3.13 7.79 -15.36
N ARG A 350 -3.13 8.23 -16.61
CA ARG A 350 -3.95 9.34 -17.11
C ARG A 350 -4.66 8.96 -18.41
N THR A 351 -5.71 9.71 -18.72
CA THR A 351 -6.39 9.64 -20.01
C THR A 351 -5.92 10.78 -20.91
N THR A 352 -5.27 10.45 -22.01
CA THR A 352 -4.73 11.43 -22.97
C THR A 352 -5.76 11.69 -24.09
N ARG A 353 -6.23 12.93 -24.18
CA ARG A 353 -7.16 13.36 -25.25
C ARG A 353 -6.44 13.92 -26.48
N GLY A 354 -5.20 14.37 -26.32
CA GLY A 354 -4.36 14.89 -27.40
C GLY A 354 -3.68 13.81 -28.24
N GLY A 355 -2.64 14.22 -28.97
CA GLY A 355 -1.78 13.33 -29.76
C GLY A 355 -0.75 12.58 -28.91
N PHE A 356 -0.24 11.50 -29.48
CA PHE A 356 0.89 10.73 -28.95
C PHE A 356 2.15 11.02 -29.79
N THR A 357 3.33 10.70 -29.27
CA THR A 357 4.55 10.66 -30.08
C THR A 357 4.46 9.53 -31.10
N ASP A 358 5.28 9.58 -32.15
CA ASP A 358 5.32 8.53 -33.18
C ASP A 358 5.96 7.23 -32.68
N ASP A 359 6.49 7.22 -31.45
CA ASP A 359 7.11 6.04 -30.86
C ASP A 359 6.08 4.94 -30.61
N GLN A 360 6.26 3.81 -31.29
CA GLN A 360 5.42 2.65 -31.05
C GLN A 360 5.73 2.02 -29.68
N PRO A 361 4.70 1.63 -28.91
CA PRO A 361 4.88 0.72 -27.79
C PRO A 361 5.59 -0.56 -28.23
N ALA A 362 6.42 -1.13 -27.35
CA ALA A 362 7.16 -2.35 -27.63
C ALA A 362 6.20 -3.51 -27.95
N PRO A 363 6.48 -4.37 -28.96
CA PRO A 363 5.63 -5.51 -29.29
C PRO A 363 5.35 -6.44 -28.09
N GLU A 364 6.34 -6.64 -27.23
CA GLU A 364 6.25 -7.48 -26.02
C GLU A 364 5.24 -6.91 -25.02
N LEU A 365 5.12 -5.57 -24.96
CA LEU A 365 4.09 -4.92 -24.16
C LEU A 365 2.72 -5.20 -24.76
N LEU A 366 2.55 -5.07 -26.08
CA LEU A 366 1.26 -5.31 -26.74
C LEU A 366 0.79 -6.77 -26.58
N GLU A 367 1.70 -7.73 -26.70
CA GLU A 367 1.44 -9.14 -26.42
C GLU A 367 1.05 -9.36 -24.95
N LYS A 368 1.77 -8.74 -24.01
CA LYS A 368 1.43 -8.76 -22.57
C LYS A 368 0.03 -8.20 -22.33
N LEU A 369 -0.33 -7.09 -22.96
CA LEU A 369 -1.67 -6.49 -22.83
C LEU A 369 -2.75 -7.41 -23.39
N ALA A 370 -2.53 -8.06 -24.53
CA ALA A 370 -3.46 -9.04 -25.08
C ALA A 370 -3.63 -10.25 -24.16
N GLY A 371 -2.53 -10.78 -23.58
CA GLY A 371 -2.55 -11.86 -22.60
C GLY A 371 -3.30 -11.48 -21.31
N ILE A 372 -3.11 -10.26 -20.81
CA ILE A 372 -3.86 -9.70 -19.68
C ILE A 372 -5.37 -9.73 -19.95
N VAL A 373 -5.80 -9.23 -21.11
CA VAL A 373 -7.22 -9.14 -21.46
C VAL A 373 -7.82 -10.53 -21.64
N ALA A 374 -7.07 -11.46 -22.27
CA ALA A 374 -7.47 -12.85 -22.40
C ALA A 374 -7.61 -13.57 -21.05
N GLY A 375 -6.70 -13.29 -20.09
CA GLY A 375 -6.77 -13.85 -18.73
C GLY A 375 -8.02 -13.42 -17.94
N HIS A 376 -8.62 -12.28 -18.30
CA HIS A 376 -9.91 -11.85 -17.76
C HIS A 376 -11.11 -12.48 -18.47
N GLY A 377 -10.92 -13.16 -19.61
CA GLY A 377 -12.01 -13.69 -20.44
C GLY A 377 -12.58 -12.68 -21.44
N ALA A 378 -11.84 -11.61 -21.73
CA ALA A 378 -12.14 -10.64 -22.78
C ALA A 378 -11.14 -10.77 -23.94
N TRP A 379 -11.28 -9.95 -24.98
CA TRP A 379 -10.31 -9.88 -26.07
C TRP A 379 -9.86 -8.44 -26.36
N LEU A 380 -8.63 -8.31 -26.84
CA LEU A 380 -8.03 -7.06 -27.31
C LEU A 380 -7.60 -7.24 -28.76
N GLU A 381 -8.27 -6.53 -29.67
CA GLU A 381 -7.95 -6.54 -31.09
C GLU A 381 -7.11 -5.32 -31.44
N LEU A 382 -5.89 -5.54 -31.96
CA LEU A 382 -5.06 -4.45 -32.50
C LEU A 382 -5.49 -4.15 -33.93
N VAL A 383 -5.85 -2.90 -34.20
CA VAL A 383 -6.34 -2.47 -35.52
C VAL A 383 -5.15 -2.24 -36.45
N ASP A 384 -5.02 -3.13 -37.44
CA ASP A 384 -4.02 -3.03 -38.48
C ASP A 384 -4.26 -1.86 -39.45
N GLU A 385 -3.29 -1.62 -40.33
CA GLU A 385 -3.31 -0.52 -41.30
C GLU A 385 -4.52 -0.58 -42.24
N ARG A 386 -4.97 -1.79 -42.63
CA ARG A 386 -6.10 -1.96 -43.56
C ARG A 386 -7.43 -1.58 -42.92
N ARG A 387 -7.59 -1.88 -41.63
CA ARG A 387 -8.81 -1.64 -40.86
C ARG A 387 -8.82 -0.24 -40.20
N ARG A 388 -7.67 0.44 -40.10
CA ARG A 388 -7.54 1.74 -39.42
C ARG A 388 -8.43 2.83 -40.02
N ALA A 389 -8.39 3.03 -41.34
CA ALA A 389 -9.23 4.05 -41.99
C ALA A 389 -10.74 3.77 -41.86
N PRO A 390 -11.23 2.52 -42.07
CA PRO A 390 -12.62 2.16 -41.77
C PRO A 390 -13.04 2.43 -40.31
N VAL A 391 -12.22 2.06 -39.32
CA VAL A 391 -12.52 2.33 -37.90
C VAL A 391 -12.55 3.84 -37.61
N ALA A 392 -11.60 4.61 -38.16
CA ALA A 392 -11.57 6.06 -38.03
C ALA A 392 -12.81 6.73 -38.66
N ALA A 393 -13.32 6.20 -39.78
CA ALA A 393 -14.54 6.67 -40.41
C ALA A 393 -15.78 6.44 -39.53
N LEU A 394 -15.87 5.28 -38.85
CA LEU A 394 -16.94 5.01 -37.87
C LEU A 394 -16.88 5.96 -36.68
N ILE A 395 -15.67 6.30 -36.18
CA ILE A 395 -15.49 7.28 -35.11
C ILE A 395 -16.03 8.66 -35.54
N ALA A 396 -15.64 9.12 -36.73
CA ALA A 396 -16.10 10.38 -37.30
C ALA A 396 -17.61 10.40 -37.62
N GLU A 397 -18.20 9.26 -37.96
CA GLU A 397 -19.64 9.12 -38.10
C GLU A 397 -20.34 9.22 -36.75
N GLY A 398 -19.82 8.55 -35.73
CA GLY A 398 -20.33 8.62 -34.36
C GLY A 398 -20.32 10.04 -33.80
N ASP A 399 -19.23 10.79 -33.97
CA ASP A 399 -19.16 12.20 -33.58
C ASP A 399 -20.25 13.04 -34.26
N ARG A 400 -20.45 12.86 -35.57
CA ARG A 400 -21.48 13.61 -36.32
C ARG A 400 -22.88 13.27 -35.80
N THR A 401 -23.16 12.00 -35.56
CA THR A 401 -24.46 11.55 -35.05
C THR A 401 -24.73 12.09 -33.64
N GLN A 402 -23.74 12.00 -32.75
CA GLN A 402 -23.85 12.49 -31.38
C GLN A 402 -24.04 14.01 -31.31
N PHE A 403 -23.22 14.79 -32.02
CA PHE A 403 -23.36 16.26 -32.03
C PHE A 403 -24.62 16.75 -32.75
N ALA A 404 -25.17 15.97 -33.68
CA ALA A 404 -26.46 16.29 -34.29
C ALA A 404 -27.62 16.17 -33.28
N ASP A 405 -27.54 15.29 -32.27
CA ASP A 405 -28.56 15.16 -31.22
C ASP A 405 -28.46 16.31 -30.19
N PRO A 406 -29.46 17.22 -30.11
CA PRO A 406 -29.46 18.28 -29.11
C PRO A 406 -29.48 17.77 -27.67
N ARG A 407 -30.07 16.59 -27.42
CA ARG A 407 -30.13 15.98 -26.08
C ARG A 407 -28.75 15.54 -25.63
N TRP A 408 -27.96 14.93 -26.54
CA TRP A 408 -26.60 14.51 -26.26
C TRP A 408 -25.70 15.72 -25.99
N ARG A 409 -25.83 16.78 -26.79
CA ARG A 409 -25.11 18.06 -26.54
C ARG A 409 -25.46 18.68 -25.19
N HIS A 410 -26.73 18.62 -24.79
CA HIS A 410 -27.16 19.11 -23.48
C HIS A 410 -26.57 18.29 -22.33
N GLU A 411 -26.58 16.97 -22.45
CA GLU A 411 -25.95 16.06 -21.48
C GLU A 411 -24.45 16.31 -21.38
N LEU A 412 -23.72 16.32 -22.52
CA LEU A 412 -22.28 16.61 -22.55
C LEU A 412 -21.96 17.95 -21.89
N ALA A 413 -22.74 19.00 -22.17
CA ALA A 413 -22.55 20.30 -21.56
C ALA A 413 -22.74 20.28 -20.04
N SER A 414 -23.67 19.47 -19.52
CA SER A 414 -23.89 19.35 -18.07
C SER A 414 -22.67 18.78 -17.33
N TRP A 415 -21.90 17.90 -17.99
CA TRP A 415 -20.69 17.27 -17.46
C TRP A 415 -19.41 18.09 -17.68
N LEU A 416 -19.43 19.20 -18.43
CA LEU A 416 -18.31 20.13 -18.48
C LEU A 416 -18.22 20.89 -17.16
N CYS A 417 -17.11 20.79 -16.45
CA CYS A 417 -16.97 21.39 -15.12
C CYS A 417 -15.71 22.26 -15.00
N ALA A 418 -15.71 23.18 -14.03
CA ALA A 418 -14.48 23.88 -13.66
C ALA A 418 -13.48 22.89 -13.06
N ARG A 419 -12.18 23.06 -13.33
CA ARG A 419 -11.08 22.20 -12.82
C ARG A 419 -11.03 21.98 -11.29
N ARG A 420 -11.86 22.67 -10.50
CA ARG A 420 -12.04 22.48 -9.05
C ARG A 420 -13.25 21.62 -8.66
N ALA A 421 -14.05 21.14 -9.61
CA ALA A 421 -15.18 20.25 -9.36
C ALA A 421 -14.70 18.80 -9.22
N ASP A 422 -15.33 18.04 -8.33
CA ASP A 422 -14.92 16.70 -7.92
C ASP A 422 -15.19 15.58 -8.96
N ASP A 423 -15.86 15.91 -10.06
CA ASP A 423 -16.22 15.01 -11.17
C ASP A 423 -16.24 15.73 -12.53
N GLY A 424 -16.56 15.02 -13.61
CA GLY A 424 -16.79 15.63 -14.92
C GLY A 424 -15.56 15.88 -15.80
N LEU A 425 -15.80 16.49 -16.97
CA LEU A 425 -14.79 16.87 -17.94
C LEU A 425 -14.19 18.24 -17.58
N ALA A 426 -12.99 18.21 -17.01
CA ALA A 426 -12.30 19.41 -16.57
C ALA A 426 -11.97 20.36 -17.74
N VAL A 427 -12.50 21.58 -17.67
CA VAL A 427 -12.11 22.73 -18.50
C VAL A 427 -11.63 23.89 -17.60
N PRO A 428 -10.80 24.82 -18.11
CA PRO A 428 -10.38 25.98 -17.32
C PRO A 428 -11.60 26.75 -16.79
N SER A 429 -11.59 27.11 -15.51
CA SER A 429 -12.79 27.61 -14.81
C SER A 429 -13.41 28.86 -15.44
N LEU A 430 -12.58 29.75 -16.01
CA LEU A 430 -13.02 30.99 -16.66
C LEU A 430 -13.86 30.74 -17.92
N VAL A 431 -13.65 29.62 -18.62
CA VAL A 431 -14.30 29.34 -19.90
C VAL A 431 -15.49 28.39 -19.81
N VAL A 432 -15.80 27.85 -18.62
CA VAL A 432 -16.90 26.86 -18.44
C VAL A 432 -18.24 27.36 -18.98
N PRO A 433 -18.73 28.58 -18.67
CA PRO A 433 -20.05 29.02 -19.14
C PRO A 433 -20.10 29.15 -20.67
N VAL A 434 -19.01 29.66 -21.26
CA VAL A 434 -18.87 29.81 -22.72
C VAL A 434 -18.79 28.44 -23.39
N ALA A 435 -17.97 27.53 -22.87
CA ALA A 435 -17.82 26.17 -23.40
C ALA A 435 -19.14 25.39 -23.33
N ARG A 436 -19.88 25.48 -22.22
CA ARG A 436 -21.21 24.89 -22.07
C ARG A 436 -22.20 25.47 -23.07
N GLY A 437 -22.24 26.79 -23.24
CA GLY A 437 -23.11 27.45 -24.23
C GLY A 437 -22.79 27.02 -25.66
N VAL A 438 -21.51 26.99 -26.02
CA VAL A 438 -21.03 26.55 -27.33
C VAL A 438 -21.43 25.10 -27.60
N VAL A 439 -21.12 24.17 -26.69
CA VAL A 439 -21.46 22.75 -26.86
C VAL A 439 -22.96 22.53 -26.92
N ARG A 440 -23.75 23.24 -26.09
CA ARG A 440 -25.21 23.07 -26.04
C ARG A 440 -25.90 23.56 -27.30
N HIS A 441 -25.41 24.63 -27.93
CA HIS A 441 -26.12 25.32 -29.00
C HIS A 441 -25.53 25.10 -30.39
N LEU A 442 -24.23 24.85 -30.50
CA LEU A 442 -23.56 24.64 -31.79
C LEU A 442 -23.33 23.14 -32.05
N ASP A 443 -23.66 22.71 -33.26
CA ASP A 443 -23.23 21.41 -33.76
C ASP A 443 -21.75 21.51 -34.17
N LEU A 444 -20.89 20.92 -33.36
CA LEU A 444 -19.44 20.85 -33.60
C LEU A 444 -19.02 19.53 -34.24
N GLY A 445 -19.97 18.69 -34.68
CA GLY A 445 -19.76 17.33 -35.14
C GLY A 445 -18.75 17.24 -36.28
N ARG A 446 -18.78 18.16 -37.25
CA ARG A 446 -17.78 18.18 -38.34
C ARG A 446 -16.35 18.41 -37.83
N SER A 447 -16.17 19.28 -36.84
CA SER A 447 -14.85 19.61 -36.29
C SER A 447 -14.36 18.52 -35.33
N ALA A 448 -15.24 17.96 -34.51
CA ALA A 448 -14.96 16.80 -33.67
C ALA A 448 -14.57 15.59 -34.53
N ALA A 449 -15.41 15.24 -35.51
CA ALA A 449 -15.17 14.13 -36.43
C ALA A 449 -13.83 14.21 -37.16
N ARG A 450 -13.45 15.39 -37.69
CA ARG A 450 -12.15 15.58 -38.34
C ARG A 450 -10.98 15.36 -37.37
N ARG A 451 -11.10 15.89 -36.15
CA ARG A 451 -10.06 15.78 -35.13
C ARG A 451 -9.89 14.34 -34.68
N ASP A 452 -10.98 13.68 -34.30
CA ASP A 452 -10.95 12.35 -33.72
C ASP A 452 -10.62 11.28 -34.78
N HIS A 453 -11.05 11.49 -36.04
CA HIS A 453 -10.55 10.72 -37.18
C HIS A 453 -9.02 10.85 -37.33
N HIS A 454 -8.49 12.07 -37.33
CA HIS A 454 -7.05 12.29 -37.44
C HIS A 454 -6.30 11.63 -36.27
N LEU A 455 -6.82 11.76 -35.04
CA LEU A 455 -6.25 11.13 -33.86
C LEU A 455 -6.26 9.59 -33.93
N ALA A 456 -7.30 8.99 -34.54
CA ALA A 456 -7.37 7.54 -34.75
C ALA A 456 -6.34 7.06 -35.79
N VAL A 457 -6.20 7.79 -36.90
CA VAL A 457 -5.23 7.46 -37.97
C VAL A 457 -3.79 7.64 -37.50
N ALA A 458 -3.52 8.71 -36.76
CA ALA A 458 -2.18 9.05 -36.26
C ALA A 458 -1.80 8.34 -34.94
N ALA A 459 -2.66 7.47 -34.39
CA ALA A 459 -2.36 6.76 -33.16
C ALA A 459 -1.25 5.71 -33.40
N PRO A 460 -0.20 5.63 -32.56
CA PRO A 460 0.80 4.58 -32.66
C PRO A 460 0.19 3.18 -32.58
N VAL A 461 -0.80 3.03 -31.70
CA VAL A 461 -1.63 1.83 -31.59
C VAL A 461 -3.08 2.25 -31.46
N LEU A 462 -3.93 1.67 -32.32
CA LEU A 462 -5.38 1.70 -32.21
C LEU A 462 -5.84 0.28 -31.87
N ALA A 463 -6.62 0.12 -30.81
CA ALA A 463 -7.05 -1.17 -30.31
C ALA A 463 -8.53 -1.14 -29.91
N VAL A 464 -9.19 -2.29 -29.98
CA VAL A 464 -10.57 -2.47 -29.53
C VAL A 464 -10.60 -3.57 -28.49
N LEU A 465 -11.08 -3.23 -27.29
CA LEU A 465 -11.39 -4.19 -26.24
C LEU A 465 -12.83 -4.63 -26.42
N GLY A 466 -13.09 -5.93 -26.37
CA GLY A 466 -14.43 -6.48 -26.43
C GLY A 466 -14.58 -7.81 -25.69
N THR A 467 -15.80 -8.32 -25.68
CA THR A 467 -16.21 -9.54 -24.97
C THR A 467 -16.93 -10.49 -25.91
N THR A 468 -17.05 -11.76 -25.53
CA THR A 468 -17.77 -12.76 -26.34
C THR A 468 -19.28 -12.49 -26.33
N GLU A 469 -19.82 -12.14 -25.17
CA GLU A 469 -21.23 -11.87 -24.92
C GLU A 469 -21.39 -10.43 -24.40
N ASP A 470 -22.61 -9.90 -24.31
CA ASP A 470 -22.88 -8.52 -23.84
C ASP A 470 -23.75 -8.46 -22.58
N ARG A 471 -23.72 -9.50 -21.74
CA ARG A 471 -24.45 -9.51 -20.46
C ARG A 471 -23.77 -8.56 -19.47
N VAL A 472 -24.46 -8.25 -18.37
CA VAL A 472 -23.88 -7.42 -17.29
C VAL A 472 -22.55 -7.98 -16.79
N ARG A 473 -22.44 -9.29 -16.61
CA ARG A 473 -21.19 -9.97 -16.22
C ARG A 473 -20.06 -9.70 -17.22
N ASP A 474 -20.32 -9.75 -18.52
CA ASP A 474 -19.31 -9.50 -19.55
C ASP A 474 -18.84 -8.04 -19.53
N ARG A 475 -19.75 -7.09 -19.30
CA ARG A 475 -19.41 -5.67 -19.16
C ARG A 475 -18.55 -5.39 -17.92
N LEU A 476 -18.81 -6.11 -16.81
CA LEU A 476 -17.98 -6.06 -15.61
C LEU A 476 -16.55 -6.56 -15.89
N VAL A 477 -16.43 -7.72 -16.55
CA VAL A 477 -15.16 -8.28 -17.01
C VAL A 477 -14.41 -7.32 -17.95
N ALA A 478 -15.13 -6.68 -18.87
CA ALA A 478 -14.54 -5.67 -19.75
C ALA A 478 -13.97 -4.48 -18.96
N GLY A 479 -14.63 -4.06 -17.89
CA GLY A 479 -14.14 -3.02 -16.98
C GLY A 479 -12.86 -3.39 -16.23
N GLU A 480 -12.80 -4.61 -15.70
CA GLU A 480 -11.62 -5.15 -15.02
C GLU A 480 -10.43 -5.28 -15.98
N ALA A 481 -10.67 -5.87 -17.16
CA ALA A 481 -9.67 -6.02 -18.20
C ALA A 481 -9.17 -4.66 -18.71
N LEU A 482 -10.09 -3.71 -18.94
CA LEU A 482 -9.76 -2.35 -19.31
C LEU A 482 -8.83 -1.72 -18.27
N GLN A 483 -9.19 -1.77 -16.99
CA GLN A 483 -8.37 -1.16 -15.96
C GLN A 483 -6.99 -1.82 -15.85
N HIS A 484 -6.93 -3.15 -15.95
CA HIS A 484 -5.65 -3.86 -15.95
C HIS A 484 -4.75 -3.40 -17.12
N VAL A 485 -5.30 -3.30 -18.34
CA VAL A 485 -4.57 -2.77 -19.50
C VAL A 485 -4.05 -1.36 -19.26
N LEU A 486 -4.89 -0.49 -18.70
CA LEU A 486 -4.53 0.91 -18.45
C LEU A 486 -3.39 1.04 -17.44
N LEU A 487 -3.42 0.24 -16.37
CA LEU A 487 -2.37 0.22 -15.35
C LEU A 487 -1.07 -0.39 -15.88
N ALA A 488 -1.15 -1.53 -16.57
CA ALA A 488 0.01 -2.18 -17.18
C ALA A 488 0.68 -1.30 -18.25
N SER A 489 -0.11 -0.57 -19.03
CA SER A 489 0.41 0.42 -19.99
C SER A 489 1.10 1.59 -19.28
N ALA A 490 0.46 2.15 -18.26
CA ALA A 490 0.99 3.29 -17.52
C ALA A 490 2.30 2.97 -16.79
N ALA A 491 2.48 1.72 -16.32
CA ALA A 491 3.74 1.25 -15.77
C ALA A 491 4.93 1.34 -16.74
N HIS A 492 4.67 1.36 -18.05
CA HIS A 492 5.67 1.48 -19.11
C HIS A 492 5.67 2.88 -19.75
N GLY A 493 5.02 3.87 -19.13
CA GLY A 493 4.90 5.23 -19.65
C GLY A 493 3.97 5.37 -20.86
N VAL A 494 3.18 4.34 -21.17
CA VAL A 494 2.18 4.35 -22.25
C VAL A 494 0.83 4.79 -21.69
N HIS A 495 0.22 5.80 -22.29
CA HIS A 495 -1.08 6.32 -21.90
C HIS A 495 -2.16 5.88 -22.89
N ALA A 496 -3.41 5.88 -22.43
CA ALA A 496 -4.57 5.60 -23.28
C ALA A 496 -5.42 6.85 -23.57
N GLY A 497 -5.97 6.91 -24.77
CA GLY A 497 -7.06 7.81 -25.16
C GLY A 497 -8.26 7.00 -25.64
N TYR A 498 -9.48 7.50 -25.40
CA TYR A 498 -10.72 6.79 -25.76
C TYR A 498 -11.33 7.40 -27.02
N LEU A 499 -11.91 6.56 -27.88
CA LEU A 499 -12.67 6.94 -29.07
C LEU A 499 -13.94 6.07 -29.19
N ASN A 500 -14.74 6.07 -28.12
CA ASN A 500 -15.85 5.12 -27.91
C ASN A 500 -17.10 5.39 -28.76
N GLN A 501 -17.12 6.43 -29.60
CA GLN A 501 -18.29 6.82 -30.38
C GLN A 501 -18.91 5.64 -31.17
N PRO A 502 -18.13 4.75 -31.84
CA PRO A 502 -18.70 3.59 -32.54
C PRO A 502 -19.37 2.58 -31.61
N CYS A 503 -18.98 2.53 -30.33
CA CYS A 503 -19.64 1.70 -29.34
C CYS A 503 -20.86 2.40 -28.74
N GLN A 504 -20.89 3.73 -28.67
CA GLN A 504 -21.98 4.49 -28.05
C GLN A 504 -23.19 4.68 -28.97
N VAL A 505 -22.98 4.70 -30.28
CA VAL A 505 -24.08 4.78 -31.27
C VAL A 505 -24.53 3.36 -31.65
N PRO A 506 -25.80 2.97 -31.37
CA PRO A 506 -26.28 1.60 -31.54
C PRO A 506 -26.05 1.02 -32.93
N GLU A 507 -26.22 1.83 -33.98
CA GLU A 507 -26.09 1.42 -35.39
C GLU A 507 -24.63 1.19 -35.81
N LEU A 508 -23.66 1.78 -35.10
CA LEU A 508 -22.24 1.70 -35.45
C LEU A 508 -21.53 0.50 -34.84
N ARG A 509 -22.00 0.00 -33.69
CA ARG A 509 -21.36 -1.12 -32.98
C ARG A 509 -21.35 -2.43 -33.79
N PRO A 510 -22.44 -2.84 -34.48
CA PRO A 510 -22.42 -3.98 -35.39
C PRO A 510 -21.47 -3.78 -36.59
N ARG A 511 -21.42 -2.57 -37.14
CA ARG A 511 -20.50 -2.22 -38.26
C ARG A 511 -19.04 -2.25 -37.82
N LEU A 512 -18.75 -1.81 -36.59
CA LEU A 512 -17.40 -1.94 -36.02
C LEU A 512 -17.01 -3.42 -35.91
N ARG A 513 -17.92 -4.28 -35.46
CA ARG A 513 -17.68 -5.73 -35.41
C ARG A 513 -17.36 -6.32 -36.79
N GLU A 514 -18.10 -5.93 -37.82
CA GLU A 514 -17.85 -6.35 -39.21
C GLU A 514 -16.50 -5.87 -39.72
N VAL A 515 -16.13 -4.61 -39.47
CA VAL A 515 -14.82 -4.05 -39.86
C VAL A 515 -13.66 -4.77 -39.16
N LEU A 516 -13.84 -5.16 -37.90
CA LEU A 516 -12.82 -5.89 -37.15
C LEU A 516 -12.68 -7.34 -37.61
N ASP A 517 -13.69 -7.89 -38.30
CA ASP A 517 -13.83 -9.31 -38.65
C ASP A 517 -13.65 -10.22 -37.42
N ARG A 518 -14.23 -9.80 -36.28
CA ARG A 518 -14.08 -10.48 -35.00
C ARG A 518 -15.45 -10.73 -34.36
N PRO A 519 -15.76 -11.98 -33.96
CA PRO A 519 -17.01 -12.27 -33.27
C PRO A 519 -17.04 -11.64 -31.86
N GLY A 520 -18.26 -11.50 -31.33
CA GLY A 520 -18.50 -10.90 -30.01
C GLY A 520 -18.91 -9.43 -30.09
N HIS A 521 -18.63 -8.70 -29.01
CA HIS A 521 -19.16 -7.37 -28.77
C HIS A 521 -18.03 -6.37 -28.44
N PRO A 522 -17.72 -5.43 -29.36
CA PRO A 522 -16.81 -4.32 -29.07
C PRO A 522 -17.30 -3.51 -27.86
N GLN A 523 -16.47 -3.30 -26.85
CA GLN A 523 -16.83 -2.57 -25.64
C GLN A 523 -16.19 -1.17 -25.62
N VAL A 524 -14.89 -1.07 -25.91
CA VAL A 524 -14.11 0.16 -25.77
C VAL A 524 -13.10 0.28 -26.92
N VAL A 525 -12.96 1.48 -27.49
CA VAL A 525 -11.95 1.78 -28.52
C VAL A 525 -10.86 2.64 -27.90
N LEU A 526 -9.63 2.17 -27.97
CA LEU A 526 -8.47 2.75 -27.30
C LEU A 526 -7.40 3.16 -28.32
N ARG A 527 -6.79 4.31 -28.07
CA ARG A 527 -5.49 4.68 -28.64
C ARG A 527 -4.43 4.54 -27.56
N LEU A 528 -3.31 3.91 -27.85
CA LEU A 528 -2.18 3.75 -26.92
C LEU A 528 -0.92 4.41 -27.48
N GLY A 529 -0.19 5.13 -26.63
CA GLY A 529 1.09 5.75 -27.00
C GLY A 529 1.68 6.61 -25.89
N ARG A 530 2.88 7.14 -26.12
CA ARG A 530 3.50 8.11 -25.18
C ARG A 530 2.92 9.50 -25.41
N PRO A 531 2.37 10.17 -24.39
CA PRO A 531 1.71 11.46 -24.58
C PRO A 531 2.73 12.54 -24.97
N THR A 532 2.43 13.36 -25.98
CA THR A 532 3.26 14.55 -26.28
C THR A 532 3.19 15.58 -25.16
N ASN A 533 2.00 15.74 -24.57
CA ASN A 533 1.73 16.60 -23.44
C ASN A 533 0.97 15.81 -22.37
N PRO A 534 1.63 15.31 -21.31
CA PRO A 534 0.98 14.52 -20.28
C PRO A 534 -0.04 15.39 -19.51
N PRO A 535 -1.31 14.95 -19.41
CA PRO A 535 -2.34 15.73 -18.75
C PRO A 535 -2.20 15.69 -17.21
N ALA A 536 -2.67 16.74 -16.55
CA ALA A 536 -2.81 16.76 -15.10
C ALA A 536 -3.79 15.67 -14.61
N PRO A 537 -3.68 15.22 -13.34
CA PRO A 537 -4.66 14.32 -12.74
C PRO A 537 -6.08 14.89 -12.85
N ALA A 538 -7.03 14.05 -13.27
CA ALA A 538 -8.45 14.41 -13.21
C ALA A 538 -8.93 14.35 -11.76
N PRO A 539 -9.83 15.26 -11.34
CA PRO A 539 -10.38 15.27 -9.99
C PRO A 539 -11.16 13.98 -9.70
N ARG A 540 -11.26 13.63 -8.41
CA ARG A 540 -12.07 12.53 -7.89
C ARG A 540 -12.88 13.00 -6.71
N ARG A 541 -14.04 12.39 -6.55
CA ARG A 541 -14.92 12.63 -5.40
C ARG A 541 -14.25 12.18 -4.12
N PRO A 542 -14.45 12.92 -3.02
CA PRO A 542 -14.03 12.45 -1.71
C PRO A 542 -14.72 11.11 -1.41
N VAL A 543 -14.04 10.22 -0.68
CA VAL A 543 -14.51 8.85 -0.44
C VAL A 543 -15.85 8.84 0.29
N GLU A 544 -16.08 9.83 1.15
CA GLU A 544 -17.30 10.05 1.91
C GLU A 544 -18.51 10.34 1.01
N ALA A 545 -18.30 10.82 -0.22
CA ALA A 545 -19.38 11.07 -1.17
C ALA A 545 -19.82 9.81 -1.93
N VAL A 546 -19.04 8.73 -1.87
CA VAL A 546 -19.31 7.47 -2.58
C VAL A 546 -19.48 6.28 -1.64
N VAL A 547 -19.30 6.47 -0.33
CA VAL A 547 -19.48 5.43 0.69
C VAL A 547 -20.79 5.67 1.44
N ASP A 548 -21.65 4.66 1.45
CA ASP A 548 -22.77 4.58 2.38
C ASP A 548 -22.28 3.85 3.65
N LEU A 549 -22.43 4.47 4.82
CA LEU A 549 -22.18 3.82 6.10
C LEU A 549 -23.34 2.85 6.38
N VAL A 550 -23.03 1.59 6.70
CA VAL A 550 -24.04 0.67 7.20
C VAL A 550 -24.56 1.25 8.51
N GLY A 551 -25.86 1.58 8.55
CA GLY A 551 -26.53 1.98 9.79
C GLY A 551 -26.37 0.87 10.82
N THR A 552 -25.85 1.23 11.99
CA THR A 552 -25.74 0.34 13.15
C THR A 552 -27.10 -0.06 13.68
#